data_AF-A0A7X7L3F8-F1
#
_entry.id   AF-A0A7X7L3F8-F1
#
_cell.length_a   1.000
_cell.length_b   1.000
_cell.length_c   1.000
_cell.angle_alpha   90.00
_cell.angle_beta   90.00
_cell.angle_gamma   90.00
#
_symmetry.space_group_name_H-M   'P 1'
#
loop_
_entity.id
_entity.type
_entity.pdbx_description
1 polymer ?
#
loop_
_entity_poly.entity_id
_entity_poly.type
_entity_poly.pdbx_seq_one_letter_code
_entity_poly.pdbx_strand_id
1 'polypeptide(L)'
;PFQISQSISNNLWLLLCVKLGLVVIFNAIPEVVHQRRLDGISALLAAAKFIRDNWIEWFFPLAVLAAPLLLLFPIDFLMVLASSEPLLPVLIIIKSWQPLEAAAHQAGTLIALAGLVLGHWFMLFRAHLFNELEGGNRRKRIYQAGLQ
;
A
#
# COMPACT_ATOMS: atom_id res chain seq x y z
N PRO A 1 -1.03 -7.34 38.60
CA PRO A 1 -1.53 -7.96 37.36
C PRO A 1 -2.34 -7.02 36.45
N PHE A 2 -3.31 -6.25 36.98
CA PHE A 2 -4.17 -5.35 36.17
C PHE A 2 -3.41 -4.17 35.53
N GLN A 3 -2.48 -3.54 36.26
CA GLN A 3 -1.67 -2.43 35.73
C GLN A 3 -0.63 -2.88 34.67
N ILE A 4 -0.13 -4.11 34.76
CA ILE A 4 0.80 -4.68 33.77
C ILE A 4 0.06 -4.96 32.45
N SER A 5 -1.17 -5.48 32.53
CA SER A 5 -2.03 -5.68 31.35
C SER A 5 -2.38 -4.36 30.67
N GLN A 6 -2.67 -3.30 31.44
CA GLN A 6 -2.95 -1.98 30.88
C GLN A 6 -1.70 -1.35 30.23
N SER A 7 -0.53 -1.45 30.86
CA SER A 7 0.74 -1.00 30.28
C SER A 7 1.04 -1.69 28.94
N ILE A 8 0.88 -3.02 28.87
CA ILE A 8 1.06 -3.79 27.63
C ILE A 8 0.06 -3.33 26.55
N SER A 9 -1.21 -3.10 26.92
CA SER A 9 -2.23 -2.64 25.98
C SER A 9 -1.95 -1.23 25.44
N ASN A 10 -1.52 -0.29 26.29
CA ASN A 10 -1.21 1.09 25.88
C ASN A 10 0.00 1.14 24.95
N ASN A 11 1.02 0.32 25.23
CA ASN A 11 2.20 0.19 24.37
C ASN A 11 1.84 -0.43 23.00
N LEU A 12 0.89 -1.37 22.97
CA LEU A 12 0.41 -1.97 21.73
C LEU A 12 -0.34 -0.95 20.86
N TRP A 13 -1.26 -0.17 21.43
CA TRP A 13 -2.01 0.84 20.69
C TRP A 13 -1.09 1.91 20.08
N LEU A 14 -0.14 2.43 20.88
CA LEU A 14 0.85 3.38 20.39
C LEU A 14 1.67 2.78 19.24
N LEU A 15 2.14 1.54 19.40
CA LEU A 15 2.90 0.84 18.37
C LEU A 15 2.08 0.66 17.08
N LEU A 16 0.80 0.32 17.18
CA LEU A 16 -0.08 0.18 16.03
C LEU A 16 -0.29 1.51 15.31
N CYS A 17 -0.52 2.60 16.04
CA CYS A 17 -0.65 3.94 15.47
C CYS A 17 0.63 4.37 14.73
N VAL A 18 1.79 4.12 15.32
CA VAL A 18 3.09 4.43 14.70
C VAL A 18 3.30 3.59 13.44
N LYS A 19 3.06 2.28 13.50
CA LYS A 19 3.18 1.38 12.34
C LYS A 19 2.24 1.78 11.21
N LEU A 20 0.99 2.13 11.52
CA LEU A 20 0.03 2.57 10.53
C LEU A 20 0.46 3.89 9.88
N GLY A 21 0.93 4.86 10.67
CA GLY A 21 1.47 6.11 10.16
C GLY A 21 2.68 5.90 9.24
N LEU A 22 3.59 5.00 9.63
CA LEU A 22 4.74 4.62 8.82
C LEU A 22 4.30 3.99 7.50
N VAL A 23 3.41 2.99 7.52
CA VAL A 23 2.89 2.37 6.30
C VAL A 23 2.23 3.40 5.41
N VAL A 24 1.38 4.27 5.94
CA VAL A 24 0.66 5.29 5.14
C VAL A 24 1.64 6.26 4.45
N ILE A 25 2.61 6.80 5.18
CA ILE A 25 3.54 7.80 4.62
C ILE A 25 4.59 7.14 3.73
N PHE A 26 5.20 6.05 4.20
CA PHE A 26 6.30 5.40 3.49
C PHE A 26 5.81 4.66 2.25
N ASN A 27 4.51 4.37 2.17
CA ASN A 27 3.92 3.87 0.94
C ASN A 27 4.21 4.83 -0.23
N ALA A 28 3.99 6.15 -0.11
CA ALA A 28 4.24 7.06 -1.24
C ALA A 28 5.74 7.35 -1.51
N ILE A 29 6.65 7.04 -0.57
CA ILE A 29 8.07 7.40 -0.67
C ILE A 29 8.77 6.80 -1.91
N PRO A 30 8.64 5.49 -2.22
CA PRO A 30 9.22 4.94 -3.44
C PRO A 30 8.87 5.76 -4.68
N GLU A 31 7.60 6.13 -4.87
CA GLU A 31 7.22 6.88 -6.07
C GLU A 31 7.82 8.28 -6.09
N VAL A 32 7.87 8.95 -4.94
CA VAL A 32 8.54 10.25 -4.80
C VAL A 32 10.02 10.15 -5.15
N VAL A 33 10.73 9.16 -4.61
CA VAL A 33 12.17 8.97 -4.87
C VAL A 33 12.41 8.65 -6.35
N HIS A 34 11.62 7.75 -6.93
CA HIS A 34 11.81 7.32 -8.33
C HIS A 34 11.43 8.41 -9.34
N GLN A 35 10.29 9.08 -9.15
CA GLN A 35 9.75 10.03 -10.14
C GLN A 35 10.26 11.46 -9.93
N ARG A 36 10.37 11.92 -8.68
CA ARG A 36 10.85 13.28 -8.38
C ARG A 36 12.37 13.37 -8.17
N ARG A 37 13.07 12.23 -8.00
CA ARG A 37 14.50 12.19 -7.67
C ARG A 37 14.83 13.02 -6.43
N LEU A 38 13.92 13.04 -5.45
CA LEU A 38 14.11 13.70 -4.16
C LEU A 38 14.68 12.70 -3.15
N ASP A 39 15.56 13.20 -2.27
CA ASP A 39 16.27 12.38 -1.28
C ASP A 39 15.98 12.81 0.16
N GLY A 40 16.17 11.86 1.09
CA GLY A 40 16.13 12.10 2.54
C GLY A 40 14.83 12.73 3.04
N ILE A 41 14.95 13.81 3.83
CA ILE A 41 13.81 14.50 4.45
C ILE A 41 12.91 15.17 3.40
N SER A 42 13.48 15.64 2.30
CA SER A 42 12.71 16.29 1.23
C SER A 42 11.72 15.32 0.59
N ALA A 43 12.13 14.06 0.39
CA ALA A 43 11.26 12.98 -0.08
C ALA A 43 10.14 12.67 0.92
N LEU A 44 10.45 12.64 2.22
CA LEU A 44 9.47 12.39 3.26
C LEU A 44 8.39 13.50 3.32
N LEU A 45 8.81 14.77 3.27
CA LEU A 45 7.89 15.91 3.27
C LEU A 45 7.03 15.94 2.00
N ALA A 46 7.63 15.61 0.85
CA ALA A 46 6.89 15.50 -0.41
C ALA A 46 5.88 14.35 -0.37
N ALA A 47 6.25 13.19 0.17
CA ALA A 47 5.35 12.05 0.36
C ALA A 47 4.20 12.39 1.31
N ALA A 48 4.48 13.04 2.45
CA ALA A 48 3.46 13.46 3.40
C ALA A 48 2.49 14.49 2.78
N LYS A 49 3.01 15.45 2.00
CA LYS A 49 2.20 16.40 1.25
C LYS A 49 1.32 15.71 0.22
N PHE A 50 1.87 14.78 -0.55
CA PHE A 50 1.13 14.00 -1.56
C PHE A 50 -0.02 13.21 -0.93
N ILE A 51 0.27 12.45 0.14
CA ILE A 51 -0.74 11.69 0.87
C ILE A 51 -1.82 12.62 1.41
N ARG A 52 -1.45 13.72 2.08
CA ARG A 52 -2.42 14.69 2.59
C ARG A 52 -3.37 15.21 1.49
N ASP A 53 -2.83 15.49 0.30
CA ASP A 53 -3.58 16.09 -0.80
C ASP A 53 -4.39 15.06 -1.61
N ASN A 54 -4.00 13.78 -1.63
CA ASN A 54 -4.62 12.73 -2.48
C ASN A 54 -4.87 11.39 -1.75
N TRP A 55 -5.03 11.35 -0.43
CA TRP A 55 -5.14 10.06 0.30
C TRP A 55 -6.30 9.19 -0.19
N ILE A 56 -7.45 9.79 -0.54
CA ILE A 56 -8.61 9.02 -1.02
C ILE A 56 -8.28 8.39 -2.36
N GLU A 57 -7.87 9.18 -3.35
CA GLU A 57 -7.57 8.70 -4.69
C GLU A 57 -6.37 7.74 -4.72
N TRP A 58 -5.44 7.87 -3.77
CA TRP A 58 -4.29 6.99 -3.64
C TRP A 58 -4.64 5.63 -3.01
N PHE A 59 -5.37 5.63 -1.89
CA PHE A 59 -5.69 4.40 -1.16
C PHE A 59 -6.95 3.70 -1.67
N PHE A 60 -7.84 4.38 -2.39
CA PHE A 60 -9.07 3.77 -2.89
C PHE A 60 -8.81 2.64 -3.91
N PRO A 61 -7.98 2.80 -4.94
CA PRO A 61 -7.63 1.70 -5.84
C PRO A 61 -6.98 0.52 -5.11
N LEU A 62 -6.15 0.82 -4.10
CA LEU A 62 -5.56 -0.21 -3.24
C LEU A 62 -6.63 -0.96 -2.44
N ALA A 63 -7.60 -0.26 -1.86
CA ALA A 63 -8.69 -0.86 -1.11
C ALA A 63 -9.57 -1.75 -1.99
N VAL A 64 -9.87 -1.31 -3.23
CA VAL A 64 -10.63 -2.11 -4.21
C VAL A 64 -9.88 -3.39 -4.59
N LEU A 65 -8.57 -3.32 -4.82
CA LEU A 65 -7.75 -4.48 -5.13
C LEU A 65 -7.58 -5.41 -3.91
N ALA A 66 -7.45 -4.85 -2.71
CA ALA A 66 -7.32 -5.60 -1.47
C ALA A 66 -8.63 -6.27 -1.02
N ALA A 67 -9.79 -5.74 -1.39
CA ALA A 67 -11.09 -6.25 -0.97
C ALA A 67 -11.33 -7.75 -1.28
N PRO A 68 -11.14 -8.27 -2.52
CA PRO A 68 -11.31 -9.69 -2.79
C PRO A 68 -10.30 -10.56 -2.02
N LEU A 69 -9.07 -10.08 -1.83
CA LEU A 69 -8.05 -10.78 -1.06
C LEU A 69 -8.42 -10.88 0.43
N LEU A 70 -8.97 -9.80 1.01
CA LEU A 70 -9.48 -9.80 2.37
C LEU A 70 -10.66 -10.77 2.55
N LEU A 71 -11.58 -10.83 1.58
CA LEU A 71 -12.75 -11.71 1.65
C LEU A 71 -12.39 -13.20 1.50
N LEU A 72 -11.41 -13.51 0.65
CA LEU A 72 -10.99 -14.90 0.37
C LEU A 72 -9.95 -15.41 1.36
N PHE A 73 -9.03 -14.54 1.82
CA PHE A 73 -7.87 -14.88 2.65
C PHE A 73 -7.68 -13.89 3.82
N PRO A 74 -8.64 -13.77 4.75
CA PRO A 74 -8.63 -12.71 5.77
C PRO A 74 -7.44 -12.80 6.74
N ILE A 75 -7.04 -14.01 7.14
CA ILE A 75 -5.95 -14.22 8.11
C ILE A 75 -4.61 -13.83 7.48
N ASP A 76 -4.31 -14.37 6.29
CA ASP A 76 -3.06 -14.07 5.57
C ASP A 76 -2.94 -12.57 5.26
N PHE A 77 -4.05 -11.95 4.84
CA PHE A 77 -4.13 -10.52 4.61
C PHE A 77 -3.75 -9.70 5.86
N LEU A 78 -4.32 -10.04 7.03
CA LEU A 78 -4.02 -9.36 8.29
C LEU A 78 -2.57 -9.57 8.73
N MET A 79 -2.00 -10.75 8.50
CA MET A 79 -0.60 -11.03 8.80
C MET A 79 0.35 -10.19 7.93
N VAL A 80 0.04 -10.02 6.65
CA VAL A 80 0.82 -9.14 5.77
C VAL A 80 0.66 -7.69 6.18
N LEU A 81 -0.53 -7.23 6.55
CA LEU A 81 -0.74 -5.86 7.04
C LEU A 81 0.06 -5.56 8.32
N ALA A 82 0.20 -6.55 9.20
CA ALA A 82 0.98 -6.44 10.42
C ALA A 82 2.51 -6.37 10.19
N SER A 83 2.99 -6.78 9.00
CA SER A 83 4.42 -6.88 8.69
C SER A 83 5.15 -5.54 8.58
N SER A 84 4.43 -4.41 8.59
CA SER A 84 5.01 -3.04 8.59
C SER A 84 5.90 -2.73 7.37
N GLU A 85 5.69 -3.47 6.28
CA GLU A 85 6.50 -3.37 5.07
C GLU A 85 6.10 -2.14 4.24
N PRO A 86 7.05 -1.27 3.81
CA PRO A 86 6.75 -0.12 2.96
C PRO A 86 6.14 -0.50 1.59
N LEU A 87 6.47 -1.73 1.13
CA LEU A 87 5.97 -2.33 -0.12
C LEU A 87 4.70 -3.17 0.10
N LEU A 88 3.98 -2.94 1.20
CA LEU A 88 2.83 -3.70 1.65
C LEU A 88 1.86 -4.13 0.52
N PRO A 89 1.45 -3.24 -0.41
CA PRO A 89 0.53 -3.60 -1.48
C PRO A 89 1.02 -4.75 -2.37
N VAL A 90 2.29 -4.71 -2.78
CA VAL A 90 2.89 -5.73 -3.64
C VAL A 90 3.10 -7.03 -2.89
N LEU A 91 3.50 -6.94 -1.63
CA LEU A 91 3.65 -8.11 -0.77
C LEU A 91 2.33 -8.82 -0.52
N ILE A 92 1.22 -8.09 -0.35
CA ILE A 92 -0.13 -8.68 -0.29
C ILE A 92 -0.40 -9.43 -1.59
N ILE A 93 -0.18 -8.79 -2.72
CA ILE A 93 -0.43 -9.39 -4.04
C ILE A 93 0.42 -10.63 -4.28
N ILE A 94 1.67 -10.69 -3.85
CA ILE A 94 2.54 -11.84 -4.10
C ILE A 94 2.28 -12.96 -3.07
N LYS A 95 2.18 -12.62 -1.79
CA LYS A 95 2.09 -13.63 -0.71
C LYS A 95 0.71 -14.26 -0.58
N SER A 96 -0.36 -13.56 -0.93
CA SER A 96 -1.71 -14.12 -0.84
C SER A 96 -1.96 -15.31 -1.78
N TRP A 97 -1.06 -15.59 -2.73
CA TRP A 97 -1.15 -16.75 -3.61
C TRP A 97 -0.44 -18.00 -3.07
N GLN A 98 0.34 -17.87 -2.00
CA GLN A 98 1.07 -19.00 -1.40
C GLN A 98 0.16 -20.18 -0.97
N PRO A 99 -1.04 -19.96 -0.40
CA PRO A 99 -1.94 -21.07 -0.08
C PRO A 99 -2.40 -21.83 -1.33
N LEU A 100 -2.64 -21.11 -2.43
CA LEU A 100 -3.07 -21.69 -3.70
C LEU A 100 -1.92 -22.43 -4.40
N GLU A 101 -0.70 -21.88 -4.34
CA GLU A 101 0.51 -22.54 -4.82
C GLU A 101 0.75 -23.87 -4.10
N ALA A 102 0.65 -23.88 -2.76
CA ALA A 102 0.86 -25.07 -1.96
C ALA A 102 -0.18 -26.18 -2.25
N ALA A 103 -1.43 -25.80 -2.55
CA ALA A 103 -2.49 -26.73 -2.91
C ALA A 103 -2.35 -27.31 -4.33
N ALA A 104 -1.69 -26.56 -5.23
CA ALA A 104 -1.64 -26.87 -6.65
C ALA A 104 -0.29 -27.49 -7.04
N HIS A 105 0.02 -28.70 -6.56
CA HIS A 105 1.33 -29.38 -6.76
C HIS A 105 2.03 -29.14 -8.13
N GLN A 106 1.38 -29.44 -9.26
CA GLN A 106 1.98 -29.28 -10.60
C GLN A 106 1.77 -27.90 -11.22
N ALA A 107 0.79 -27.12 -10.73
CA ALA A 107 0.45 -25.80 -11.26
C ALA A 107 0.96 -24.65 -10.38
N GLY A 108 1.58 -24.93 -9.24
CA GLY A 108 2.02 -23.94 -8.26
C GLY A 108 3.00 -22.94 -8.86
N THR A 109 3.90 -23.39 -9.73
CA THR A 109 4.81 -22.50 -10.47
C THR A 109 4.09 -21.53 -11.39
N LEU A 110 3.03 -21.96 -12.08
CA LEU A 110 2.22 -21.07 -12.93
C LEU A 110 1.46 -20.02 -12.11
N ILE A 111 0.98 -20.43 -10.94
CA ILE A 111 0.27 -19.58 -10.00
C ILE A 111 1.21 -18.53 -9.41
N ALA A 112 2.43 -18.92 -9.04
CA ALA A 112 3.47 -18.00 -8.59
C ALA A 112 3.86 -16.99 -9.67
N LEU A 113 4.00 -17.43 -10.93
CA LEU A 113 4.26 -16.53 -12.07
C LEU A 113 3.12 -15.54 -12.29
N ALA A 114 1.86 -15.99 -12.17
CA ALA A 114 0.70 -15.11 -12.28
C ALA A 114 0.71 -14.03 -11.17
N GLY A 115 0.98 -14.41 -9.92
CA GLY A 115 1.13 -13.47 -8.81
C GLY A 115 2.26 -12.45 -9.03
N LEU A 116 3.41 -12.89 -9.55
CA LEU A 116 4.53 -12.02 -9.90
C LEU A 116 4.16 -11.00 -10.98
N VAL A 117 3.51 -11.45 -12.06
CA VAL A 117 3.04 -10.59 -13.16
C VAL A 117 2.04 -9.57 -12.64
N LEU A 118 1.08 -10.00 -11.82
CA LEU A 118 0.08 -9.11 -11.22
C LEU A 118 0.71 -8.09 -10.27
N GLY A 119 1.71 -8.49 -9.48
CA GLY A 119 2.49 -7.59 -8.63
C GLY A 119 3.26 -6.53 -9.41
N HIS A 120 3.89 -6.90 -10.53
CA HIS A 120 4.56 -5.95 -11.41
C HIS A 120 3.58 -5.01 -12.11
N TRP A 121 2.47 -5.55 -12.61
CA TRP A 121 1.40 -4.75 -13.19
C TRP A 121 0.88 -3.73 -12.18
N PHE A 122 0.69 -4.13 -10.92
CA PHE A 122 0.27 -3.22 -9.86
C PHE A 122 1.30 -2.12 -9.58
N MET A 123 2.60 -2.43 -9.58
CA MET A 123 3.66 -1.42 -9.44
C MET A 123 3.62 -0.39 -10.57
N LEU A 124 3.41 -0.83 -11.82
CA LEU A 124 3.27 0.08 -12.97
C LEU A 124 2.00 0.93 -12.88
N PHE A 125 0.87 0.31 -12.55
CA PHE A 125 -0.40 1.02 -12.32
C PHE A 125 -0.23 2.10 -11.25
N ARG A 126 0.41 1.74 -10.13
CA ARG A 126 0.65 2.64 -9.01
C ARG A 126 1.56 3.81 -9.38
N ALA A 127 2.63 3.56 -10.13
CA ALA A 127 3.51 4.62 -10.60
C ALA A 127 2.77 5.59 -11.54
N HIS A 128 1.93 5.06 -12.43
CA HIS A 128 1.10 5.87 -13.32
C HIS A 128 0.08 6.71 -12.54
N LEU A 129 -0.61 6.09 -11.58
CA LEU A 129 -1.56 6.77 -10.69
C LEU A 129 -0.90 7.91 -9.92
N PHE A 130 0.34 7.72 -9.43
CA PHE A 130 1.08 8.77 -8.74
C PHE A 130 1.29 9.99 -9.65
N ASN A 131 1.71 9.76 -10.90
CA ASN A 131 1.96 10.82 -11.88
C ASN A 131 0.68 11.61 -12.22
N GLU A 132 -0.46 10.92 -12.37
CA GLU A 132 -1.76 11.58 -12.61
C GLU A 132 -2.21 12.44 -11.42
N LEU A 133 -2.06 11.92 -10.21
CA LEU A 133 -2.50 12.60 -8.99
C LEU A 133 -1.60 13.79 -8.62
N GLU A 134 -0.33 13.73 -9.03
CA GLU A 134 0.65 14.76 -8.78
C GLU A 134 0.41 16.05 -9.59
N GLY A 135 -0.23 15.98 -10.76
CA GLY A 135 -0.47 17.12 -11.65
C GLY A 135 -1.35 18.25 -11.06
N GLY A 136 -2.07 17.98 -9.96
CA GLY A 136 -2.84 19.00 -9.26
C GLY A 136 -3.87 18.44 -8.29
N ASN A 137 -4.36 19.27 -7.38
CA ASN A 137 -5.40 18.90 -6.43
C ASN A 137 -6.72 18.53 -7.16
N ARG A 138 -7.60 17.71 -6.56
CA ARG A 138 -8.89 17.27 -7.15
C ARG A 138 -9.65 18.42 -7.84
N ARG A 139 -9.69 19.60 -7.20
CA ARG A 139 -10.34 20.81 -7.72
C ARG A 139 -9.68 21.37 -8.98
N LYS A 140 -8.34 21.33 -9.06
CA LYS A 140 -7.57 21.79 -10.22
C LYS A 140 -7.76 20.86 -11.42
N ARG A 141 -7.81 19.54 -11.18
CA ARG A 141 -8.09 18.53 -12.23
C ARG A 141 -9.49 18.71 -12.83
N ILE A 142 -10.51 18.92 -12.00
CA ILE A 142 -11.88 19.20 -12.46
C ILE A 142 -11.93 20.48 -13.29
N TYR A 143 -11.24 21.55 -12.86
CA TYR A 143 -11.19 22.80 -13.62
C TYR A 143 -10.49 22.65 -14.98
N GLN A 144 -9.39 21.88 -15.03
CA GLN A 144 -8.67 21.61 -16.28
C GLN A 144 -9.48 20.72 -17.24
N ALA A 145 -10.21 19.73 -16.72
CA ALA A 145 -11.08 18.87 -17.52
C ALA A 145 -12.30 19.60 -18.09
N GLY A 146 -12.76 20.68 -17.44
CA GLY A 146 -13.85 21.53 -17.95
C GLY A 146 -13.43 22.58 -18.97
N LEU A 147 -12.13 22.73 -19.23
CA LEU A 147 -11.57 23.68 -20.21
C LEU A 147 -11.15 23.02 -21.54
N GLN A 148 -11.30 21.70 -21.65
CA GLN A 148 -11.07 20.91 -22.85
C GLN A 148 -12.41 20.58 -23.53
#